data_AF-A0A970YKM2-F1
#
_entry.id   AF-A0A970YKM2-F1
#
_cell.length_a   1.000
_cell.length_b   1.000
_cell.length_c   1.000
_cell.angle_alpha   90.00
_cell.angle_beta   90.00
_cell.angle_gamma   90.00
#
_symmetry.space_group_name_H-M   'P 1'
#
loop_
_entity.id
_entity.type
_entity.pdbx_description
1 polymer ?
#
loop_
_entity_poly.entity_id
_entity_poly.type
_entity_poly.pdbx_seq_one_letter_code
_entity_poly.pdbx_strand_id
1 'polypeptide(L)'
;MTFHSLSIYFDTISFESSRLEMTDLLADLFGKCQGEEVAAVCYLMTARLAPMFIPIEFNVAEKSILKTLQGIVHKYGGNGEYVSDQYDKIGDLGDVAYHVVEKFASGVTKSKQRSVLNVYDRMWEIAAISGTGSVETRNDKIAGLLESGSPVEAKYIVRILLKEMRLGSSDKTVLDALSVLKKGDKQDRDELDRAFGVGSDLGYIAMRYVNGGSAAIREITITPGIPVFSMLVEREKDSEAIIKRIPRAIVQPKFDGLRCQIHIGVNEEKDFTDRLWWKRWDEVNGVDSPSLFDASEEDDGIRLFSRNLEDMTKMFPDVVAAARQLD
;
A
#
# COMPACT_ATOMS: atom_id res chain seq x y z
N MET A 1 17.68 -5.25 -1.26
CA MET A 1 18.14 -5.12 0.13
C MET A 1 17.47 -6.18 1.02
N THR A 2 17.97 -6.39 2.24
CA THR A 2 17.30 -7.27 3.22
C THR A 2 16.15 -6.55 3.91
N PHE A 3 15.13 -7.29 4.34
CA PHE A 3 14.02 -6.72 5.10
C PHE A 3 14.48 -6.16 6.46
N HIS A 4 15.48 -6.77 7.10
CA HIS A 4 16.14 -6.22 8.28
C HIS A 4 16.70 -4.81 8.04
N SER A 5 17.39 -4.59 6.92
CA SER A 5 17.92 -3.26 6.57
C SER A 5 16.77 -2.26 6.37
N LEU A 6 15.70 -2.67 5.69
CA LEU A 6 14.51 -1.85 5.51
C LEU A 6 13.85 -1.47 6.85
N SER A 7 13.73 -2.44 7.77
CA SER A 7 13.18 -2.20 9.11
C SER A 7 14.02 -1.21 9.92
N ILE A 8 15.35 -1.19 9.76
CA ILE A 8 16.21 -0.17 10.38
C ILE A 8 15.94 1.22 9.79
N TYR A 9 15.73 1.34 8.47
CA TYR A 9 15.31 2.60 7.86
C TYR A 9 13.99 3.08 8.44
N PHE A 10 13.00 2.20 8.51
CA PHE A 10 11.70 2.53 9.08
C PHE A 10 11.80 2.97 10.54
N ASP A 11 12.65 2.33 11.34
CA ASP A 11 12.92 2.72 12.73
C ASP A 11 13.52 4.11 12.81
N THR A 12 14.58 4.34 12.04
CA THR A 12 15.27 5.64 11.98
C THR A 12 14.33 6.75 11.53
N ILE A 13 13.56 6.53 10.46
CA ILE A 13 12.59 7.49 9.93
C ILE A 13 11.48 7.79 10.95
N SER A 14 11.03 6.79 11.71
CA SER A 14 9.95 6.99 12.69
C SER A 14 10.30 7.91 13.86
N PHE A 15 11.59 8.09 14.14
CA PHE A 15 12.07 9.03 15.16
C PHE A 15 12.45 10.41 14.58
N GLU A 16 12.43 10.57 13.25
CA GLU A 16 12.80 11.82 12.61
C GLU A 16 11.60 12.79 12.52
N SER A 17 11.82 14.03 12.95
CA SER A 17 10.81 15.09 12.95
C SER A 17 11.04 16.11 11.84
N SER A 18 12.27 16.21 11.32
CA SER A 18 12.64 17.06 10.20
C SER A 18 12.19 16.45 8.89
N ARG A 19 11.35 17.18 8.16
CA ARG A 19 10.89 16.78 6.84
C ARG A 19 12.03 16.64 5.82
N LEU A 20 13.08 17.46 5.95
CA LEU A 20 14.25 17.41 5.07
C LEU A 20 15.08 16.15 5.34
N GLU A 21 15.43 15.89 6.59
CA GLU A 21 16.18 14.69 6.98
C GLU A 21 15.42 13.40 6.62
N MET A 22 14.09 13.39 6.84
CA MET A 22 13.25 12.28 6.40
C MET A 22 13.28 12.08 4.87
N THR A 23 13.33 13.18 4.11
CA THR A 23 13.44 13.11 2.64
C THR A 23 14.78 12.51 2.23
N ASP A 24 15.87 12.89 2.90
CA ASP A 24 17.22 12.39 2.61
C ASP A 24 17.39 10.92 3.00
N LEU A 25 16.84 10.50 4.15
CA LEU A 25 16.80 9.10 4.57
C LEU A 25 16.03 8.23 3.57
N LEU A 26 14.89 8.73 3.06
CA LEU A 26 14.11 8.05 2.04
C LEU A 26 14.84 8.00 0.69
N ALA A 27 15.53 9.08 0.31
CA ALA A 27 16.34 9.09 -0.90
C ALA A 27 17.46 8.05 -0.83
N ASP A 28 18.18 7.98 0.30
CA ASP A 28 19.21 6.95 0.54
C ASP A 28 18.62 5.52 0.53
N LEU A 29 17.45 5.31 1.17
CA LEU A 29 16.73 4.03 1.12
C LEU A 29 16.41 3.61 -0.33
N PHE A 30 15.80 4.50 -1.11
CA PHE A 30 15.44 4.20 -2.49
C PHE A 30 16.66 4.00 -3.39
N GLY A 31 17.77 4.70 -3.12
CA GLY A 31 19.04 4.48 -3.81
C GLY A 31 19.66 3.10 -3.57
N LYS A 32 19.28 2.42 -2.49
CA LYS A 32 19.73 1.05 -2.16
C LYS A 32 18.78 -0.04 -2.67
N CYS A 33 17.61 0.33 -3.17
CA CYS A 33 16.67 -0.59 -3.79
C CYS A 33 17.15 -1.00 -5.19
N GLN A 34 16.80 -2.21 -5.63
CA GLN A 34 17.14 -2.71 -6.97
C GLN A 34 15.87 -3.16 -7.72
N GLY A 35 15.75 -2.76 -8.99
CA GLY A 35 14.68 -3.21 -9.88
C GLY A 35 13.29 -2.88 -9.33
N GLU A 36 12.46 -3.91 -9.18
CA GLU A 36 11.07 -3.79 -8.68
C GLU A 36 10.97 -3.67 -7.15
N GLU A 37 12.08 -3.81 -6.41
CA GLU A 37 12.09 -3.75 -4.95
C GLU A 37 11.59 -2.42 -4.41
N VAL A 38 11.89 -1.31 -5.09
CA VAL A 38 11.42 0.02 -4.67
C VAL A 38 9.89 0.11 -4.66
N ALA A 39 9.21 -0.57 -5.58
CA ALA A 39 7.75 -0.60 -5.59
C ALA A 39 7.21 -1.31 -4.35
N ALA A 40 7.77 -2.47 -3.99
CA ALA A 40 7.42 -3.18 -2.76
C ALA A 40 7.68 -2.31 -1.53
N VAL A 41 8.82 -1.62 -1.46
CA VAL A 41 9.14 -0.71 -0.36
C VAL A 41 8.09 0.40 -0.23
N CYS A 42 7.68 1.03 -1.34
CA CYS A 42 6.64 2.07 -1.31
C CYS A 42 5.28 1.54 -0.77
N TYR A 43 4.89 0.32 -1.15
CA TYR A 43 3.66 -0.28 -0.61
C TYR A 43 3.78 -0.60 0.87
N LEU A 44 4.88 -1.23 1.30
CA LEU A 44 5.09 -1.59 2.71
C LEU A 44 5.19 -0.34 3.60
N MET A 45 5.79 0.74 3.11
CA MET A 45 5.82 2.03 3.81
C MET A 45 4.42 2.60 4.08
N THR A 46 3.49 2.39 3.16
CA THR A 46 2.09 2.80 3.29
C THR A 46 1.21 1.72 3.94
N ALA A 47 1.84 0.66 4.46
CA ALA A 47 1.20 -0.50 5.06
C ALA A 47 0.21 -1.22 4.13
N ARG A 48 0.52 -1.24 2.83
CA ARG A 48 -0.26 -1.90 1.80
C ARG A 48 0.59 -2.90 1.04
N LEU A 49 -0.08 -3.68 0.19
CA LEU A 49 0.55 -4.58 -0.77
C LEU A 49 0.34 -4.14 -2.21
N ALA A 50 -0.53 -3.17 -2.44
CA ALA A 50 -0.87 -2.65 -3.75
C ALA A 50 -1.41 -1.22 -3.59
N PRO A 51 -1.58 -0.47 -4.70
CA PRO A 51 -2.21 0.84 -4.69
C PRO A 51 -3.61 0.83 -4.05
N MET A 52 -4.14 2.02 -3.77
CA MET A 52 -5.42 2.19 -3.06
C MET A 52 -6.60 1.56 -3.81
N PHE A 53 -6.55 1.59 -5.14
CA PHE A 53 -7.60 1.06 -6.02
C PHE A 53 -7.61 -0.46 -6.12
N ILE A 54 -6.58 -1.14 -5.58
CA ILE A 54 -6.57 -2.60 -5.46
C ILE A 54 -7.11 -2.99 -4.08
N PRO A 55 -8.27 -3.68 -3.99
CA PRO A 55 -8.95 -3.96 -2.74
C PRO A 55 -8.36 -5.16 -1.97
N ILE A 56 -7.03 -5.25 -1.91
CA ILE A 56 -6.33 -6.26 -1.09
C ILE A 56 -6.21 -5.78 0.36
N GLU A 57 -6.57 -6.65 1.29
CA GLU A 57 -6.62 -6.36 2.71
C GLU A 57 -6.05 -7.50 3.55
N PHE A 58 -5.26 -7.19 4.58
CA PHE A 58 -4.73 -8.21 5.50
C PHE A 58 -5.83 -8.85 6.36
N ASN A 59 -6.89 -8.10 6.65
CA ASN A 59 -8.00 -8.51 7.54
C ASN A 59 -7.52 -9.03 8.91
N VAL A 60 -6.42 -8.47 9.44
CA VAL A 60 -5.83 -8.83 10.74
C VAL A 60 -6.31 -7.85 11.81
N ALA A 61 -6.86 -8.38 12.90
CA ALA A 61 -7.25 -7.60 14.07
C ALA A 61 -6.16 -7.64 15.15
N GLU A 62 -6.06 -6.59 15.97
CA GLU A 62 -5.13 -6.53 17.12
C GLU A 62 -5.22 -7.77 18.02
N LYS A 63 -6.45 -8.25 18.30
CA LYS A 63 -6.68 -9.44 19.13
C LYS A 63 -6.06 -10.71 18.52
N SER A 64 -5.97 -10.80 17.20
CA SER A 64 -5.31 -11.92 16.51
C SER A 64 -3.79 -11.82 16.65
N ILE A 65 -3.21 -10.61 16.55
CA ILE A 65 -1.79 -10.38 16.84
C ILE A 65 -1.45 -10.69 18.30
N LEU A 66 -2.24 -10.21 19.27
CA LEU A 66 -2.04 -10.51 20.69
C LEU A 66 -2.01 -12.02 20.95
N LYS A 67 -2.97 -12.77 20.41
CA LYS A 67 -3.00 -14.24 20.50
C LYS A 67 -1.79 -14.88 19.85
N THR A 68 -1.36 -14.38 18.70
CA THR A 68 -0.19 -14.87 17.97
C THR A 68 1.08 -14.69 18.82
N LEU A 69 1.29 -13.51 19.38
CA LEU A 69 2.42 -13.21 20.28
C LEU A 69 2.37 -14.06 21.55
N GLN A 70 1.19 -14.25 22.16
CA GLN A 70 1.01 -15.13 23.32
C GLN A 70 1.36 -16.58 22.98
N GLY A 71 0.99 -17.06 21.79
CA GLY A 71 1.35 -18.38 21.28
C GLY A 71 2.86 -18.55 21.15
N ILE A 72 3.56 -17.55 20.61
CA ILE A 72 5.03 -17.54 20.55
C ILE A 72 5.63 -17.63 21.95
N VAL A 73 5.18 -16.78 22.89
CA VAL A 73 5.67 -16.79 24.28
C VAL A 73 5.46 -18.16 24.93
N HIS A 74 4.27 -18.76 24.78
CA HIS A 74 3.95 -20.07 25.34
C HIS A 74 4.83 -21.18 24.75
N LYS A 75 5.03 -21.18 23.42
CA LYS A 75 5.87 -22.14 22.70
C LYS A 75 7.31 -22.17 23.21
N TYR A 76 7.85 -21.03 23.64
CA TYR A 76 9.19 -20.92 24.22
C TYR A 76 9.20 -20.94 25.76
N GLY A 77 8.13 -21.45 26.39
CA GLY A 77 8.06 -21.69 27.83
C GLY A 77 7.82 -20.45 28.70
N GLY A 78 7.44 -19.33 28.09
CA GLY A 78 7.08 -18.10 28.80
C GLY A 78 5.63 -18.07 29.29
N ASN A 79 5.35 -17.16 30.23
CA ASN A 79 3.99 -16.86 30.67
C ASN A 79 3.29 -15.93 29.66
N GLY A 80 2.12 -16.32 29.15
CA GLY A 80 1.32 -15.55 28.20
C GLY A 80 0.86 -14.18 28.73
N GLU A 81 0.79 -13.99 30.05
CA GLU A 81 0.52 -12.68 30.67
C GLU A 81 1.58 -11.63 30.32
N TYR A 82 2.81 -12.05 29.98
CA TYR A 82 3.87 -11.14 29.56
C TYR A 82 3.44 -10.22 28.40
N VAL A 83 2.70 -10.76 27.43
CA VAL A 83 2.27 -9.98 26.25
C VAL A 83 1.27 -8.91 26.66
N SER A 84 0.30 -9.26 27.50
CA SER A 84 -0.68 -8.31 28.03
C SER A 84 0.01 -7.23 28.87
N ASP A 85 0.93 -7.61 29.76
CA ASP A 85 1.70 -6.68 30.59
C ASP A 85 2.55 -5.70 29.77
N GLN A 86 3.13 -6.16 28.65
CA GLN A 86 3.86 -5.28 27.74
C GLN A 86 2.91 -4.35 26.99
N TYR A 87 1.77 -4.86 26.52
CA TYR A 87 0.80 -4.04 25.79
C TYR A 87 0.20 -2.95 26.65
N ASP A 88 -0.17 -3.25 27.90
CA ASP A 88 -0.70 -2.27 28.85
C ASP A 88 0.29 -1.13 29.15
N LYS A 89 1.60 -1.38 29.03
CA LYS A 89 2.65 -0.39 29.26
C LYS A 89 3.01 0.43 28.02
N ILE A 90 3.03 -0.23 26.84
CA ILE A 90 3.59 0.33 25.61
C ILE A 90 2.50 0.90 24.69
N GLY A 91 1.36 0.22 24.57
CA GLY A 91 0.25 0.62 23.71
C GLY A 91 0.50 0.51 22.20
N ASP A 92 1.60 -0.12 21.76
CA ASP A 92 1.94 -0.38 20.36
C ASP A 92 2.31 -1.85 20.17
N LEU A 93 1.53 -2.60 19.38
CA LEU A 93 1.77 -4.03 19.18
C LEU A 93 3.05 -4.32 18.39
N GLY A 94 3.54 -3.36 17.60
CA GLY A 94 4.85 -3.47 16.95
C GLY A 94 5.99 -3.51 17.97
N ASP A 95 6.01 -2.55 18.89
CA ASP A 95 7.01 -2.52 19.96
C ASP A 95 6.83 -3.69 20.95
N VAL A 96 5.60 -4.15 21.22
CA VAL A 96 5.39 -5.40 21.97
C VAL A 96 5.98 -6.60 21.23
N ALA A 97 5.79 -6.70 19.91
CA ALA A 97 6.35 -7.78 19.10
C ALA A 97 7.88 -7.76 19.09
N TYR A 98 8.51 -6.57 19.07
CA TYR A 98 9.94 -6.41 19.25
C TYR A 98 10.40 -7.10 20.54
N HIS A 99 9.81 -6.75 21.67
CA HIS A 99 10.21 -7.29 22.98
C HIS A 99 9.90 -8.78 23.15
N VAL A 100 8.82 -9.27 22.54
CA VAL A 100 8.50 -10.71 22.54
C VAL A 100 9.57 -11.49 21.77
N VAL A 101 9.90 -11.06 20.56
CA VAL A 101 10.91 -11.75 19.74
C VAL A 101 12.30 -11.63 20.36
N GLU A 102 12.68 -10.46 20.88
CA GLU A 102 13.94 -10.24 21.58
C GLU A 102 14.13 -11.18 22.78
N LYS A 103 13.07 -11.37 23.57
CA LYS A 103 13.15 -12.15 24.81
C LYS A 103 13.00 -13.65 24.61
N PHE A 104 12.13 -14.10 23.70
CA PHE A 104 11.73 -15.50 23.60
C PHE A 104 12.20 -16.21 22.32
N ALA A 105 12.38 -15.48 21.21
CA ALA A 105 12.68 -16.06 19.90
C ALA A 105 14.08 -15.68 19.36
N SER A 106 14.84 -14.85 20.08
CA SER A 106 16.16 -14.33 19.66
C SER A 106 17.25 -15.39 19.44
N GLY A 107 17.07 -16.59 20.00
CA GLY A 107 17.96 -17.75 19.79
C GLY A 107 17.74 -18.50 18.48
N VAL A 108 16.68 -18.18 17.72
CA VAL A 108 16.45 -18.74 16.38
C VAL A 108 17.40 -18.03 15.42
N THR A 109 18.56 -18.65 15.12
CA THR A 109 19.42 -18.18 14.03
C THR A 109 18.61 -18.10 12.74
N LYS A 110 18.24 -16.87 12.30
CA LYS A 110 17.90 -16.47 10.93
C LYS A 110 17.45 -15.00 10.90
N SER A 111 18.24 -14.12 10.29
CA SER A 111 17.81 -12.74 9.94
C SER A 111 18.64 -12.14 8.80
N LYS A 112 19.86 -12.62 8.53
CA LYS A 112 20.75 -11.94 7.58
C LYS A 112 20.41 -12.08 6.08
N GLN A 113 19.35 -12.79 5.67
CA GLN A 113 19.17 -13.14 4.25
C GLN A 113 17.76 -13.05 3.65
N ARG A 114 16.72 -12.61 4.40
CA ARG A 114 15.40 -12.40 3.75
C ARG A 114 15.42 -11.09 2.97
N SER A 115 15.23 -11.17 1.66
CA SER A 115 15.01 -9.98 0.83
C SER A 115 13.69 -9.32 1.18
N VAL A 116 13.55 -8.04 0.86
CA VAL A 116 12.28 -7.31 0.97
C VAL A 116 11.19 -8.03 0.18
N LEU A 117 11.50 -8.46 -1.05
CA LEU A 117 10.57 -9.18 -1.91
C LEU A 117 10.09 -10.50 -1.29
N ASN A 118 10.95 -11.25 -0.59
CA ASN A 118 10.51 -12.48 0.09
C ASN A 118 9.50 -12.20 1.21
N VAL A 119 9.70 -11.13 1.98
CA VAL A 119 8.73 -10.75 3.03
C VAL A 119 7.44 -10.22 2.41
N TYR A 120 7.55 -9.43 1.34
CA TYR A 120 6.42 -8.94 0.57
C TYR A 120 5.55 -10.08 0.01
N ASP A 121 6.17 -11.13 -0.57
CA ASP A 121 5.46 -12.32 -1.04
C ASP A 121 4.74 -13.06 0.09
N ARG A 122 5.39 -13.23 1.24
CA ARG A 122 4.75 -13.84 2.42
C ARG A 122 3.58 -13.00 2.95
N MET A 123 3.65 -11.68 2.81
CA MET A 123 2.53 -10.80 3.18
C MET A 123 1.36 -10.95 2.20
N TRP A 124 1.63 -11.12 0.91
CA TRP A 124 0.61 -11.51 -0.08
C TRP A 124 -0.03 -12.85 0.27
N GLU A 125 0.76 -13.88 0.62
CA GLU A 125 0.22 -15.15 1.09
C GLU A 125 -0.69 -14.99 2.32
N ILE A 126 -0.34 -14.11 3.26
CA ILE A 126 -1.15 -13.84 4.46
C ILE A 126 -2.47 -13.16 4.10
N ALA A 127 -2.43 -12.17 3.20
CA ALA A 127 -3.61 -11.44 2.75
C ALA A 127 -4.57 -12.30 1.92
N ALA A 128 -4.04 -13.31 1.21
CA ALA A 128 -4.82 -14.28 0.44
C ALA A 128 -5.71 -15.21 1.29
N ILE A 129 -5.44 -15.34 2.59
CA ILE A 129 -6.11 -16.32 3.45
C ILE A 129 -7.53 -15.86 3.77
N SER A 130 -8.51 -16.62 3.27
CA SER A 130 -9.95 -16.39 3.45
C SER A 130 -10.68 -17.68 3.82
N GLY A 131 -11.98 -17.58 4.13
CA GLY A 131 -12.85 -18.73 4.44
C GLY A 131 -12.76 -19.26 5.88
N THR A 132 -13.37 -20.42 6.12
CA THR A 132 -13.44 -21.06 7.44
C THR A 132 -12.06 -21.54 7.90
N GLY A 133 -11.69 -21.25 9.14
CA GLY A 133 -10.36 -21.59 9.69
C GLY A 133 -9.23 -20.62 9.27
N SER A 134 -9.53 -19.62 8.44
CA SER A 134 -8.58 -18.61 7.97
C SER A 134 -7.79 -17.93 9.08
N VAL A 135 -8.45 -17.61 10.20
CA VAL A 135 -7.83 -16.90 11.32
C VAL A 135 -6.68 -17.69 11.93
N GLU A 136 -6.84 -19.00 12.14
CA GLU A 136 -5.80 -19.85 12.74
C GLU A 136 -4.61 -20.01 11.77
N THR A 137 -4.89 -20.37 10.52
CA THR A 137 -3.88 -20.47 9.46
C THR A 137 -3.10 -19.16 9.29
N ARG A 138 -3.79 -18.02 9.36
CA ARG A 138 -3.17 -16.69 9.27
C ARG A 138 -2.27 -16.41 10.47
N ASN A 139 -2.74 -16.69 11.69
CA ASN A 139 -1.95 -16.52 12.91
C ASN A 139 -0.67 -17.38 12.86
N ASP A 140 -0.76 -18.63 12.38
CA ASP A 140 0.40 -19.52 12.28
C ASP A 140 1.43 -19.02 11.27
N LYS A 141 1.00 -18.52 10.11
CA LYS A 141 1.88 -17.89 9.12
C LYS A 141 2.53 -16.62 9.65
N ILE A 142 1.77 -15.79 10.38
CA ILE A 142 2.30 -14.59 11.04
C ILE A 142 3.33 -15.00 12.10
N ALA A 143 3.01 -15.97 12.97
CA ALA A 143 3.93 -16.48 13.99
C ALA A 143 5.26 -16.92 13.36
N GLY A 144 5.22 -17.77 12.34
CA GLY A 144 6.42 -18.23 11.65
C GLY A 144 7.23 -17.10 10.99
N LEU A 145 6.56 -16.05 10.48
CA LEU A 145 7.22 -14.88 9.91
C LEU A 145 7.93 -14.03 10.98
N LEU A 146 7.32 -13.87 12.16
CA LEU A 146 7.89 -13.15 13.31
C LEU A 146 9.03 -13.93 13.96
N GLU A 147 8.85 -15.22 14.23
CA GLU A 147 9.86 -16.09 14.86
C GLU A 147 11.13 -16.26 14.01
N SER A 148 11.01 -16.12 12.70
CA SER A 148 12.14 -16.20 11.76
C SER A 148 12.79 -14.84 11.44
N GLY A 149 12.39 -13.77 12.13
CA GLY A 149 12.92 -12.43 11.97
C GLY A 149 13.67 -11.91 13.19
N SER A 150 14.41 -10.82 13.00
CA SER A 150 14.94 -10.03 14.10
C SER A 150 13.84 -9.22 14.82
N PRO A 151 14.10 -8.74 16.05
CA PRO A 151 13.13 -7.92 16.79
C PRO A 151 12.62 -6.70 16.02
N VAL A 152 13.51 -5.98 15.31
CA VAL A 152 13.12 -4.82 14.50
C VAL A 152 12.26 -5.22 13.29
N GLU A 153 12.52 -6.39 12.68
CA GLU A 153 11.65 -6.90 11.62
C GLU A 153 10.26 -7.23 12.17
N ALA A 154 10.19 -7.87 13.34
CA ALA A 154 8.92 -8.23 13.98
C ALA A 154 8.05 -7.00 14.26
N LYS A 155 8.67 -5.92 14.75
CA LYS A 155 8.01 -4.62 14.93
C LYS A 155 7.32 -4.13 13.67
N TYR A 156 8.06 -4.06 12.56
CA TYR A 156 7.53 -3.52 11.32
C TYR A 156 6.59 -4.48 10.60
N ILE A 157 6.77 -5.79 10.70
CA ILE A 157 5.79 -6.77 10.21
C ILE A 157 4.44 -6.54 10.89
N VAL A 158 4.40 -6.42 12.23
CA VAL A 158 3.15 -6.18 12.95
C VAL A 158 2.53 -4.83 12.59
N ARG A 159 3.33 -3.77 12.50
CA ARG A 159 2.84 -2.45 12.08
C ARG A 159 2.27 -2.45 10.67
N ILE A 160 2.86 -3.19 9.73
CA ILE A 160 2.33 -3.34 8.37
C ILE A 160 0.98 -4.08 8.41
N LEU A 161 0.90 -5.20 9.12
CA LEU A 161 -0.32 -6.01 9.23
C LEU A 161 -1.49 -5.25 9.86
N LEU A 162 -1.21 -4.38 10.84
CA LEU A 162 -2.20 -3.55 11.52
C LEU A 162 -2.43 -2.18 10.84
N LYS A 163 -1.67 -1.87 9.78
CA LYS A 163 -1.68 -0.59 9.09
C LYS A 163 -1.27 0.63 9.92
N GLU A 164 -0.37 0.44 10.88
CA GLU A 164 0.10 1.46 11.81
C GLU A 164 1.61 1.72 11.67
N MET A 165 2.06 2.13 10.48
CA MET A 165 3.50 2.32 10.21
C MET A 165 4.15 3.47 10.99
N ARG A 166 3.38 4.52 11.31
CA ARG A 166 3.81 5.69 12.12
C ARG A 166 5.13 6.34 11.64
N LEU A 167 5.37 6.36 10.33
CA LEU A 167 6.60 6.92 9.75
C LEU A 167 6.59 8.45 9.57
N GLY A 168 5.43 9.11 9.68
CA GLY A 168 5.31 10.55 9.40
C GLY A 168 5.52 10.95 7.92
N SER A 169 5.75 9.97 7.03
CA SER A 169 5.88 10.17 5.59
C SER A 169 4.52 10.13 4.90
N SER A 170 4.31 11.01 3.92
CA SER A 170 3.19 10.99 2.98
C SER A 170 3.68 10.66 1.58
N ASP A 171 2.76 10.39 0.65
CA ASP A 171 3.12 10.18 -0.77
C ASP A 171 3.95 11.35 -1.31
N LYS A 172 3.64 12.59 -0.89
CA LYS A 172 4.43 13.77 -1.25
C LYS A 172 5.88 13.71 -0.72
N THR A 173 6.14 13.13 0.46
CA THR A 173 7.53 12.89 0.91
C THR A 173 8.24 11.94 -0.02
N VAL A 174 7.56 10.87 -0.42
CA VAL A 174 8.14 9.84 -1.28
C VAL A 174 8.50 10.45 -2.64
N LEU A 175 7.60 11.24 -3.24
CA LEU A 175 7.87 11.94 -4.49
C LEU A 175 9.01 12.96 -4.36
N ASP A 176 9.08 13.72 -3.25
CA ASP A 176 10.21 14.60 -2.95
C ASP A 176 11.53 13.80 -2.89
N ALA A 177 11.54 12.68 -2.16
CA ALA A 177 12.71 11.85 -1.96
C ALA A 177 13.19 11.17 -3.25
N LEU A 178 12.27 10.76 -4.11
CA LEU A 178 12.60 10.25 -5.45
C LEU A 178 13.34 11.33 -6.25
N SER A 179 12.80 12.54 -6.32
CA SER A 179 13.43 13.67 -7.01
C SER A 179 14.85 13.94 -6.48
N VAL A 180 14.99 14.02 -5.14
CA VAL A 180 16.27 14.23 -4.46
C VAL A 180 17.27 13.11 -4.77
N LEU A 181 16.85 11.85 -4.77
CA LEU A 181 17.71 10.71 -5.11
C LEU A 181 18.37 10.87 -6.50
N LYS A 182 17.64 11.34 -7.51
CA LYS A 182 18.14 11.41 -8.89
C LYS A 182 18.77 12.74 -9.27
N LYS A 183 18.30 13.85 -8.69
CA LYS A 183 18.71 15.22 -9.06
C LYS A 183 19.50 15.94 -7.99
N GLY A 184 19.49 15.45 -6.75
CA GLY A 184 20.03 16.15 -5.57
C GLY A 184 19.12 17.27 -5.06
N ASP A 185 17.97 17.50 -5.70
CA ASP A 185 16.98 18.48 -5.31
C ASP A 185 15.57 18.08 -5.80
N LYS A 186 14.60 18.99 -5.74
CA LYS A 186 13.19 18.72 -6.07
C LYS A 186 12.81 19.12 -7.50
N GLN A 187 13.76 19.28 -8.43
CA GLN A 187 13.45 19.77 -9.79
C GLN A 187 12.47 18.89 -10.58
N ASP A 188 12.47 17.57 -10.36
CA ASP A 188 11.54 16.65 -11.07
C ASP A 188 10.17 16.53 -10.38
N ARG A 189 9.87 17.37 -9.37
CA ARG A 189 8.67 17.22 -8.54
C ARG A 189 7.37 17.34 -9.34
N ASP A 190 7.31 18.27 -10.29
CA ASP A 190 6.13 18.49 -11.13
C ASP A 190 5.87 17.30 -12.06
N GLU A 191 6.93 16.70 -12.61
CA GLU A 191 6.80 15.51 -13.47
C GLU A 191 6.32 14.29 -12.68
N LEU A 192 6.82 14.13 -11.45
CA LEU A 192 6.38 13.09 -10.52
C LEU A 192 4.93 13.29 -10.07
N ASP A 193 4.51 14.54 -9.77
CA ASP A 193 3.10 14.85 -9.47
C ASP A 193 2.19 14.56 -10.67
N ARG A 194 2.63 14.90 -11.89
CA ARG A 194 1.88 14.59 -13.11
C ARG A 194 1.73 13.07 -13.29
N ALA A 195 2.82 12.32 -13.17
CA ALA A 195 2.80 10.86 -13.28
C ALA A 195 1.90 10.22 -12.21
N PHE A 196 1.98 10.70 -10.97
CA PHE A 196 1.14 10.21 -9.87
C PHE A 196 -0.32 10.60 -10.03
N GLY A 197 -0.59 11.79 -10.55
CA GLY A 197 -1.94 12.21 -10.87
C GLY A 197 -2.62 11.32 -11.89
N VAL A 198 -1.91 10.84 -12.92
CA VAL A 198 -2.52 10.01 -13.99
C VAL A 198 -2.42 8.51 -13.77
N GLY A 199 -1.46 8.05 -12.96
CA GLY A 199 -1.20 6.63 -12.72
C GLY A 199 -1.53 6.13 -11.32
N SER A 200 -1.77 7.02 -10.35
CA SER A 200 -2.18 6.74 -8.95
C SER A 200 -1.52 5.55 -8.24
N ASP A 201 -0.34 5.13 -8.70
CA ASP A 201 0.41 3.97 -8.26
C ASP A 201 1.82 4.41 -7.89
N LEU A 202 2.01 4.69 -6.60
CA LEU A 202 3.27 5.21 -6.07
C LEU A 202 4.43 4.23 -6.28
N GLY A 203 4.18 2.92 -6.13
CA GLY A 203 5.20 1.90 -6.26
C GLY A 203 5.68 1.77 -7.71
N TYR A 204 4.75 1.73 -8.66
CA TYR A 204 5.05 1.71 -10.08
C TYR A 204 5.81 2.97 -10.51
N ILE A 205 5.38 4.16 -10.07
CA ILE A 205 6.05 5.41 -10.41
C ILE A 205 7.46 5.47 -9.83
N ALA A 206 7.64 5.05 -8.57
CA ALA A 206 8.94 4.97 -7.94
C ALA A 206 9.87 4.03 -8.74
N MET A 207 9.38 2.85 -9.13
CA MET A 207 10.14 1.90 -9.95
C MET A 207 10.55 2.48 -11.30
N ARG A 208 9.61 3.09 -12.05
CA ARG A 208 9.90 3.71 -13.35
C ARG A 208 10.91 4.84 -13.19
N TYR A 209 10.77 5.68 -12.17
CA TYR A 209 11.66 6.80 -11.92
C TYR A 209 13.07 6.38 -11.48
N VAL A 210 13.17 5.41 -10.57
CA VAL A 210 14.48 4.88 -10.14
C VAL A 210 15.22 4.23 -11.31
N ASN A 211 14.52 3.54 -12.21
CA ASN A 211 15.15 2.83 -13.32
C ASN A 211 15.46 3.72 -14.54
N GLY A 212 14.61 4.71 -14.86
CA GLY A 212 14.73 5.50 -16.08
C GLY A 212 14.58 7.02 -15.92
N GLY A 213 14.47 7.52 -14.68
CA GLY A 213 14.39 8.95 -14.36
C GLY A 213 13.17 9.63 -14.97
N SER A 214 13.30 10.94 -15.21
CA SER A 214 12.24 11.81 -15.73
C SER A 214 11.70 11.32 -17.09
N ALA A 215 12.56 10.80 -17.97
CA ALA A 215 12.14 10.25 -19.26
C ALA A 215 11.14 9.09 -19.11
N ALA A 216 11.42 8.14 -18.22
CA ALA A 216 10.55 6.98 -18.01
C ALA A 216 9.20 7.33 -17.37
N ILE A 217 9.14 8.34 -16.49
CA ILE A 217 7.86 8.76 -15.91
C ILE A 217 7.04 9.63 -16.85
N ARG A 218 7.63 10.28 -17.88
CA ARG A 218 6.87 11.03 -18.90
C ARG A 218 6.04 10.11 -19.80
N GLU A 219 6.46 8.85 -19.95
CA GLU A 219 5.71 7.83 -20.68
C GLU A 219 4.45 7.35 -19.94
N ILE A 220 4.33 7.65 -18.64
CA ILE A 220 3.16 7.27 -17.85
C ILE A 220 1.97 8.15 -18.26
N THR A 221 1.02 7.56 -18.96
CA THR A 221 -0.24 8.17 -19.36
C THR A 221 -1.41 7.52 -18.63
N ILE A 222 -2.63 8.00 -18.89
CA ILE A 222 -3.85 7.37 -18.39
C ILE A 222 -3.94 5.95 -18.95
N THR A 223 -4.26 5.00 -18.08
CA THR A 223 -4.47 3.59 -18.41
C THR A 223 -5.84 3.18 -17.88
N PRO A 224 -6.74 2.59 -18.70
CA PRO A 224 -7.98 2.01 -18.21
C PRO A 224 -7.75 1.09 -17.00
N GLY A 225 -8.64 1.14 -16.00
CA GLY A 225 -8.51 0.40 -14.74
C GLY A 225 -7.48 0.95 -13.74
N ILE A 226 -6.69 1.96 -14.12
CA ILE A 226 -5.86 2.73 -13.20
C ILE A 226 -6.48 4.12 -13.01
N PRO A 227 -7.04 4.45 -11.83
CA PRO A 227 -7.74 5.71 -11.63
C PRO A 227 -6.79 6.90 -11.67
N VAL A 228 -7.38 8.07 -11.97
CA VAL A 228 -6.68 9.36 -12.05
C VAL A 228 -7.13 10.22 -10.88
N PHE A 229 -6.20 10.99 -10.29
CA PHE A 229 -6.57 11.96 -9.28
C PHE A 229 -7.59 12.96 -9.80
N SER A 230 -8.67 13.06 -9.03
CA SER A 230 -9.72 14.02 -9.25
C SER A 230 -9.18 15.45 -9.22
N MET A 231 -9.33 16.19 -10.32
CA MET A 231 -9.12 17.63 -10.30
C MET A 231 -10.03 18.28 -9.25
N LEU A 232 -9.44 19.05 -8.34
CA LEU A 232 -10.14 19.76 -7.28
C LEU A 232 -10.59 21.15 -7.76
N VAL A 233 -11.56 21.71 -7.05
CA VAL A 233 -12.10 23.04 -7.34
C VAL A 233 -11.65 24.04 -6.28
N GLU A 234 -11.36 25.25 -6.69
CA GLU A 234 -11.22 26.38 -5.79
C GLU A 234 -12.59 26.99 -5.47
N ARG A 235 -12.73 27.59 -4.30
CA ARG A 235 -13.95 28.29 -3.88
C ARG A 235 -13.75 29.79 -4.03
N GLU A 236 -14.74 30.45 -4.61
CA GLU A 236 -14.85 31.90 -4.65
C GLU A 236 -16.06 32.33 -3.80
N LYS A 237 -16.09 33.62 -3.44
CA LYS A 237 -17.11 34.17 -2.55
C LYS A 237 -18.49 34.25 -3.22
N ASP A 238 -18.52 34.68 -4.48
CA ASP A 238 -19.74 34.93 -5.25
C ASP A 238 -19.48 34.75 -6.76
N SER A 239 -20.56 34.76 -7.54
CA SER A 239 -20.51 34.57 -8.99
C SER A 239 -19.81 35.71 -9.73
N GLU A 240 -19.87 36.94 -9.22
CA GLU A 240 -19.20 38.08 -9.84
C GLU A 240 -17.67 37.92 -9.79
N ALA A 241 -17.14 37.50 -8.64
CA ALA A 241 -15.72 37.17 -8.49
C ALA A 241 -15.28 36.06 -9.46
N ILE A 242 -16.09 35.01 -9.60
CA ILE A 242 -15.83 33.91 -10.54
C ILE A 242 -15.76 34.42 -11.98
N ILE A 243 -16.75 35.19 -12.43
CA ILE A 243 -16.82 35.69 -13.82
C ILE A 243 -15.68 36.67 -14.09
N LYS A 244 -15.31 37.50 -13.11
CA LYS A 244 -14.16 38.40 -13.25
C LYS A 244 -12.84 37.62 -13.44
N ARG A 245 -12.67 36.50 -12.73
CA ARG A 245 -11.49 35.65 -12.81
C ARG A 245 -11.49 34.74 -14.05
N ILE A 246 -12.66 34.23 -14.44
CA ILE A 246 -12.86 33.31 -15.55
C ILE A 246 -13.99 33.86 -16.45
N PRO A 247 -13.69 34.83 -17.33
CA PRO A 247 -14.72 35.53 -18.13
C PRO A 247 -15.44 34.64 -19.14
N ARG A 248 -14.84 33.50 -19.48
CA ARG A 248 -15.41 32.48 -20.37
C ARG A 248 -15.37 31.14 -19.65
N ALA A 249 -16.53 30.65 -19.24
CA ALA A 249 -16.66 29.43 -18.46
C ALA A 249 -17.76 28.53 -19.02
N ILE A 250 -17.56 27.22 -18.89
CA ILE A 250 -18.65 26.24 -18.96
C ILE A 250 -19.23 26.14 -17.54
N VAL A 251 -20.52 26.40 -17.41
CA VAL A 251 -21.22 26.34 -16.12
C VAL A 251 -22.06 25.08 -16.06
N GLN A 252 -21.84 24.26 -15.03
CA GLN A 252 -22.56 23.01 -14.80
C GLN A 252 -23.21 23.03 -13.41
N PRO A 253 -24.37 22.37 -13.22
CA PRO A 253 -24.93 22.16 -11.89
C PRO A 253 -23.95 21.40 -11.00
N LYS A 254 -23.82 21.83 -9.74
CA LYS A 254 -23.09 21.04 -8.74
C LYS A 254 -24.06 20.03 -8.12
N PHE A 255 -23.94 18.78 -8.53
CA PHE A 255 -24.68 17.68 -7.92
C PHE A 255 -24.21 17.42 -6.48
N ASP A 256 -25.15 16.98 -5.65
CA ASP A 256 -24.89 16.49 -4.30
C ASP A 256 -24.99 14.97 -4.32
N GLY A 257 -23.84 14.30 -4.31
CA GLY A 257 -23.76 12.87 -4.51
C GLY A 257 -22.32 12.37 -4.54
N LEU A 258 -22.16 11.13 -4.97
CA LEU A 258 -20.87 10.46 -5.04
C LEU A 258 -20.15 10.86 -6.34
N ARG A 259 -18.97 11.48 -6.20
CA ARG A 259 -18.06 11.62 -7.35
C ARG A 259 -17.48 10.25 -7.67
N CYS A 260 -17.68 9.80 -8.90
CA CYS A 260 -17.10 8.57 -9.40
C CYS A 260 -16.34 8.79 -10.71
N GLN A 261 -15.39 7.91 -10.98
CA GLN A 261 -14.65 7.83 -12.23
C GLN A 261 -14.96 6.47 -12.87
N ILE A 262 -15.55 6.47 -14.07
CA ILE A 262 -15.88 5.26 -14.81
C ILE A 262 -14.78 5.01 -15.85
N HIS A 263 -14.18 3.83 -15.80
CA HIS A 263 -13.23 3.34 -16.80
C HIS A 263 -13.93 2.23 -17.59
N ILE A 264 -13.84 2.29 -18.92
CA ILE A 264 -14.44 1.34 -19.86
C ILE A 264 -13.31 0.76 -20.72
N GLY A 265 -13.43 -0.50 -21.12
CA GLY A 265 -12.45 -1.19 -21.97
C GLY A 265 -11.16 -1.55 -21.23
N VAL A 266 -11.26 -1.80 -19.91
CA VAL A 266 -10.13 -2.29 -19.12
C VAL A 266 -9.72 -3.67 -19.61
N ASN A 267 -8.43 -3.84 -19.93
CA ASN A 267 -7.86 -5.14 -20.26
C ASN A 267 -6.68 -5.41 -19.33
N GLU A 268 -6.94 -6.08 -18.21
CA GLU A 268 -5.96 -6.23 -17.13
C GLU A 268 -4.68 -6.96 -17.59
N GLU A 269 -4.81 -8.00 -18.41
CA GLU A 269 -3.67 -8.74 -18.98
C GLU A 269 -2.77 -7.86 -19.85
N LYS A 270 -3.34 -6.90 -20.57
CA LYS A 270 -2.56 -5.97 -21.40
C LYS A 270 -2.01 -4.82 -20.56
N ASP A 271 -2.82 -4.28 -19.67
CA ASP A 271 -2.61 -2.97 -19.06
C ASP A 271 -1.81 -3.04 -17.75
N PHE A 272 -1.81 -4.19 -17.06
CA PHE A 272 -1.22 -4.33 -15.71
C PHE A 272 0.03 -5.22 -15.65
N THR A 273 0.49 -5.79 -16.77
CA THR A 273 1.59 -6.77 -16.78
C THR A 273 2.93 -6.29 -16.23
N ASP A 274 3.18 -4.99 -16.27
CA ASP A 274 4.39 -4.35 -15.74
C ASP A 274 4.21 -3.85 -14.28
N ARG A 275 3.06 -4.09 -13.66
CA ARG A 275 2.78 -3.74 -12.27
C ARG A 275 3.22 -4.86 -11.35
N LEU A 276 4.03 -4.52 -10.35
CA LEU A 276 4.57 -5.51 -9.40
C LEU A 276 3.46 -6.34 -8.70
N TRP A 277 2.34 -5.71 -8.37
CA TRP A 277 1.24 -6.36 -7.65
C TRP A 277 0.37 -7.25 -8.55
N TRP A 278 0.37 -7.04 -9.88
CA TRP A 278 -0.63 -7.64 -10.77
C TRP A 278 -0.71 -9.15 -10.66
N LYS A 279 0.40 -9.87 -10.89
CA LYS A 279 0.40 -11.34 -10.82
C LYS A 279 0.00 -11.88 -9.44
N ARG A 280 0.39 -11.19 -8.37
CA ARG A 280 0.05 -11.59 -7.00
C ARG A 280 -1.43 -11.36 -6.73
N TRP A 281 -1.99 -10.28 -7.27
CA TRP A 281 -3.42 -9.98 -7.18
C TRP A 281 -4.26 -10.95 -7.98
N ASP A 282 -3.84 -11.28 -9.20
CA ASP A 282 -4.47 -12.30 -10.04
C ASP A 282 -4.48 -13.67 -9.35
N GLU A 283 -3.36 -14.07 -8.73
CA GLU A 283 -3.30 -15.29 -7.91
C GLU A 283 -4.23 -15.26 -6.69
N VAL A 284 -4.42 -14.11 -6.04
CA VAL A 284 -5.32 -13.99 -4.87
C VAL A 284 -6.79 -13.97 -5.29
N ASN A 285 -7.13 -13.26 -6.36
CA ASN A 285 -8.49 -13.15 -6.87
C ASN A 285 -8.95 -14.39 -7.64
N GLY A 286 -8.04 -15.07 -8.33
CA GLY A 286 -8.34 -16.28 -9.10
C GLY A 286 -8.67 -17.50 -8.23
N VAL A 287 -8.44 -17.42 -6.91
CA VAL A 287 -8.92 -18.43 -5.95
C VAL A 287 -10.36 -18.08 -5.57
N ASP A 288 -11.30 -18.33 -6.48
CA ASP A 288 -12.72 -18.30 -6.16
C ASP A 288 -13.01 -19.34 -5.06
N SER A 289 -13.35 -18.87 -3.86
CA SER A 289 -14.35 -19.57 -3.06
C SER A 289 -15.70 -19.27 -3.70
N PRO A 290 -16.38 -20.25 -4.30
CA PRO A 290 -17.62 -20.00 -5.03
C PRO A 290 -18.63 -19.36 -4.09
N SER A 291 -18.96 -18.10 -4.34
CA SER A 291 -20.11 -17.46 -3.72
C SER A 291 -21.37 -18.07 -4.36
N LEU A 292 -22.42 -18.24 -3.56
CA LEU A 292 -23.70 -18.81 -4.01
C LEU A 292 -24.39 -17.95 -5.11
N PHE A 293 -23.80 -16.80 -5.46
CA PHE A 293 -24.29 -15.81 -6.42
C PHE A 293 -23.31 -15.55 -7.57
N ASP A 294 -22.21 -16.30 -7.70
CA ASP A 294 -21.26 -16.14 -8.80
C ASP A 294 -21.81 -16.80 -10.06
N ALA A 295 -22.77 -16.12 -10.69
CA ALA A 295 -22.94 -16.27 -12.13
C ALA A 295 -21.65 -15.77 -12.78
N SER A 296 -21.05 -16.61 -13.62
CA SER A 296 -19.93 -16.30 -14.48
C SER A 296 -20.27 -15.11 -15.39
N GLU A 297 -20.09 -13.88 -14.92
CA GLU A 297 -20.05 -12.72 -15.79
C GLU A 297 -18.61 -12.63 -16.33
N GLU A 298 -18.45 -12.75 -17.64
CA GLU A 298 -17.22 -12.33 -18.33
C GLU A 298 -16.86 -10.93 -17.83
N ASP A 299 -15.58 -10.70 -17.49
CA ASP A 299 -15.11 -9.37 -17.08
C ASP A 299 -15.48 -8.36 -18.16
N ASP A 300 -16.42 -7.47 -17.84
CA ASP A 300 -16.99 -6.51 -18.78
C ASP A 300 -16.06 -5.33 -19.04
N GLY A 301 -14.86 -5.33 -18.44
CA GLY A 301 -13.85 -4.30 -18.61
C GLY A 301 -14.30 -2.95 -18.07
N ILE A 302 -15.29 -2.92 -17.17
CA ILE A 302 -15.78 -1.68 -16.54
C ILE A 302 -15.29 -1.62 -15.10
N ARG A 303 -14.76 -0.46 -14.72
CA ARG A 303 -14.36 -0.19 -13.33
C ARG A 303 -14.87 1.17 -12.88
N LEU A 304 -15.34 1.24 -11.63
CA LEU A 304 -15.87 2.45 -11.01
C LEU A 304 -15.03 2.81 -9.79
N PHE A 305 -14.39 3.98 -9.82
CA PHE A 305 -13.55 4.45 -8.72
C PHE A 305 -14.19 5.61 -7.96
N SER A 306 -14.03 5.63 -6.64
CA SER A 306 -14.51 6.69 -5.76
C SER A 306 -13.67 7.96 -5.87
N ARG A 307 -14.08 9.04 -5.18
CA ARG A 307 -13.25 10.24 -5.01
C ARG A 307 -11.86 9.93 -4.44
N ASN A 308 -11.79 8.91 -3.58
CA ASN A 308 -10.56 8.47 -2.94
C ASN A 308 -9.93 7.29 -3.70
N LEU A 309 -10.33 7.05 -4.95
CA LEU A 309 -9.80 5.99 -5.82
C LEU A 309 -10.11 4.55 -5.37
N GLU A 310 -11.02 4.35 -4.42
CA GLU A 310 -11.45 3.02 -4.03
C GLU A 310 -12.29 2.40 -5.16
N ASP A 311 -12.06 1.13 -5.47
CA ASP A 311 -12.90 0.38 -6.40
C ASP A 311 -14.27 0.12 -5.77
N MET A 312 -15.31 0.64 -6.41
CA MET A 312 -16.71 0.52 -6.02
C MET A 312 -17.55 -0.23 -7.06
N THR A 313 -16.91 -0.88 -8.03
CA THR A 313 -17.59 -1.52 -9.18
C THR A 313 -18.69 -2.46 -8.72
N LYS A 314 -18.38 -3.32 -7.73
CA LYS A 314 -19.34 -4.29 -7.16
C LYS A 314 -20.48 -3.65 -6.35
N MET A 315 -20.34 -2.39 -5.93
CA MET A 315 -21.35 -1.69 -5.12
C MET A 315 -22.46 -1.06 -5.97
N PHE A 316 -22.22 -0.80 -7.26
CA PHE A 316 -23.13 -0.07 -8.15
C PHE A 316 -23.35 -0.82 -9.48
N PRO A 317 -23.93 -2.03 -9.45
CA PRO A 317 -24.15 -2.85 -10.65
C PRO A 317 -25.08 -2.18 -11.67
N ASP A 318 -25.98 -1.31 -11.23
CA ASP A 318 -26.86 -0.49 -12.07
C ASP A 318 -26.08 0.56 -12.87
N VAL A 319 -25.09 1.22 -12.25
CA VAL A 319 -24.19 2.17 -12.92
C VAL A 319 -23.30 1.46 -13.92
N VAL A 320 -22.78 0.28 -13.56
CA VAL A 320 -22.00 -0.57 -14.48
C VAL A 320 -22.85 -0.96 -15.69
N ALA A 321 -24.08 -1.42 -15.49
CA ALA A 321 -25.00 -1.76 -16.58
C ALA A 321 -25.32 -0.57 -17.50
N ALA A 322 -25.41 0.64 -16.95
CA ALA A 322 -25.58 1.86 -17.75
C ALA A 322 -24.32 2.20 -18.54
N ALA A 323 -23.13 2.04 -17.95
CA ALA A 323 -21.86 2.28 -18.63
C ALA A 323 -21.63 1.33 -19.81
N ARG A 324 -22.12 0.08 -19.73
CA ARG A 324 -22.10 -0.88 -20.85
C ARG A 324 -22.80 -0.37 -22.13
N GLN A 325 -23.69 0.62 -22.01
CA GLN A 325 -24.42 1.19 -23.15
C GLN A 325 -23.71 2.39 -23.80
N LEU A 326 -22.58 2.83 -23.24
CA LEU A 326 -21.83 3.98 -23.73
C LEU A 326 -20.75 3.63 -24.76
N ASP A 327 -20.47 2.33 -24.93
CA ASP A 327 -19.52 1.76 -25.91
C ASP A 327 -20.29 1.26 -27.15
#